data_AF-A0A0X3WPH4-F1
#
_entry.id   AF-A0A0X3WPH4-F1
#
_cell.length_a   1.000
_cell.length_b   1.000
_cell.length_c   1.000
_cell.angle_alpha   90.00
_cell.angle_beta   90.00
_cell.angle_gamma   90.00
#
_symmetry.space_group_name_H-M   'P 1'
#
loop_
_entity.id
_entity.type
_entity.pdbx_description
1 polymer ?
#
loop_
_entity_poly.entity_id
_entity_poly.type
_entity_poly.pdbx_seq_one_letter_code
_entity_poly.pdbx_strand_id
1 'polypeptide(L)'
;MKRLAADGYAVVVGYAGHRESAEAAAQDIAAAGGRAVAVRADVAGPTATDLFLEGKDEETIARMAAQPPLERLGTPADIAEVVAFLASPAGHGVNGQVIRANGGIV
;
A
#
# COMPACT_ATOMS: atom_id res chain seq x y z
N MET A 1 -8.42 -12.66 8.56
CA MET A 1 -7.03 -12.20 8.77
C MET A 1 -6.35 -12.95 9.93
N LYS A 2 -6.86 -12.90 11.17
CA LYS A 2 -6.27 -13.64 12.32
C LYS A 2 -6.12 -15.15 12.09
N ARG A 3 -7.10 -15.80 11.43
CA ARG A 3 -6.99 -17.22 11.02
C ARG A 3 -5.84 -17.48 10.05
N LEU A 4 -5.71 -16.70 8.97
CA LEU A 4 -4.62 -16.84 8.00
C LEU A 4 -3.24 -16.67 8.65
N ALA A 5 -3.12 -15.72 9.57
CA ALA A 5 -1.88 -15.53 10.32
C ALA A 5 -1.58 -16.71 11.25
N ALA A 6 -2.60 -17.26 11.94
CA ALA A 6 -2.45 -18.46 12.77
C ALA A 6 -2.05 -19.69 11.94
N ASP A 7 -2.48 -19.75 10.67
CA ASP A 7 -2.12 -20.81 9.72
C ASP A 7 -0.73 -20.56 9.07
N GLY A 8 0.02 -19.54 9.52
CA GLY A 8 1.41 -19.28 9.12
C GLY A 8 1.60 -18.36 7.89
N TYR A 9 0.51 -17.87 7.29
CA TYR A 9 0.58 -16.99 6.13
C TYR A 9 1.03 -15.56 6.48
N ALA A 10 1.71 -14.90 5.53
CA ALA A 10 1.90 -13.46 5.57
C ALA A 10 0.55 -12.76 5.31
N VAL A 11 0.21 -11.76 6.10
CA VAL A 11 -1.00 -10.95 5.89
C VAL A 11 -0.64 -9.54 5.47
N VAL A 12 -1.06 -9.13 4.27
CA VAL A 12 -0.97 -7.74 3.85
C VAL A 12 -2.35 -7.10 3.97
N VAL A 13 -2.45 -6.02 4.74
CA VAL A 13 -3.69 -5.26 4.94
C VAL A 13 -3.64 -4.01 4.05
N GLY A 14 -4.31 -4.08 2.90
CA GLY A 14 -4.47 -2.93 2.00
C GLY A 14 -5.52 -1.95 2.54
N TYR A 15 -5.23 -0.65 2.55
CA TYR A 15 -6.21 0.37 2.93
C TYR A 15 -6.06 1.67 2.11
N ALA A 16 -7.20 2.36 1.89
CA ALA A 16 -7.25 3.67 1.23
C ALA A 16 -7.52 4.82 2.23
N GLY A 17 -8.60 4.71 3.04
CA GLY A 17 -9.03 5.75 3.99
C GLY A 17 -9.02 5.36 5.48
N HIS A 18 -9.05 4.06 5.80
CA HIS A 18 -9.18 3.57 7.18
C HIS A 18 -7.84 3.13 7.77
N ARG A 19 -6.91 4.09 7.85
CA ARG A 19 -5.53 3.86 8.30
C ARG A 19 -5.46 3.21 9.67
N GLU A 20 -6.12 3.80 10.67
CA GLU A 20 -6.04 3.36 12.06
C GLU A 20 -6.53 1.92 12.24
N SER A 21 -7.61 1.54 11.56
CA SER A 21 -8.12 0.16 11.58
C SER A 21 -7.15 -0.83 10.93
N ALA A 22 -6.48 -0.45 9.83
CA ALA A 22 -5.51 -1.29 9.17
C ALA A 22 -4.23 -1.47 10.00
N GLU A 23 -3.78 -0.39 10.63
CA GLU A 23 -2.66 -0.39 11.57
C GLU A 23 -2.93 -1.29 12.77
N ALA A 24 -4.08 -1.10 13.43
CA ALA A 24 -4.49 -1.91 14.57
C ALA A 24 -4.57 -3.39 14.19
N ALA A 25 -5.13 -3.72 13.03
CA ALA A 25 -5.20 -5.11 12.55
C ALA A 25 -3.81 -5.73 12.32
N ALA A 26 -2.86 -4.98 11.74
CA ALA A 26 -1.50 -5.47 11.52
C ALA A 26 -0.73 -5.64 12.84
N GLN A 27 -0.88 -4.69 13.77
CA GLN A 27 -0.27 -4.74 15.10
C GLN A 27 -0.82 -5.91 15.93
N ASP A 28 -2.13 -6.11 15.93
CA ASP A 28 -2.78 -7.24 16.60
C ASP A 28 -2.22 -8.59 16.13
N ILE A 29 -2.06 -8.74 14.80
CA ILE A 29 -1.55 -9.99 14.21
C ILE A 29 -0.08 -10.19 14.58
N ALA A 30 0.73 -9.11 14.53
CA ALA A 30 2.13 -9.16 14.92
C ALA A 30 2.30 -9.52 16.40
N ALA A 31 1.50 -8.91 17.29
CA ALA A 31 1.52 -9.19 18.73
C ALA A 31 1.13 -10.64 19.07
N ALA A 32 0.30 -11.27 18.23
CA ALA A 32 -0.07 -12.68 18.34
C ALA A 32 0.98 -13.66 17.77
N GLY A 33 2.15 -13.17 17.34
CA GLY A 33 3.21 -13.98 16.73
C GLY A 33 3.01 -14.28 15.24
N GLY A 34 1.98 -13.71 14.62
CA GLY A 34 1.76 -13.76 13.18
C GLY A 34 2.58 -12.70 12.43
N ARG A 35 2.54 -12.77 11.09
CA ARG A 35 3.21 -11.79 10.23
C ARG A 35 2.17 -10.94 9.52
N ALA A 36 2.19 -9.63 9.79
CA ALA A 36 1.30 -8.69 9.12
C ALA A 36 1.94 -7.33 8.89
N VAL A 37 1.62 -6.75 7.72
CA VAL A 37 2.02 -5.40 7.34
C VAL A 37 0.81 -4.67 6.76
N ALA A 38 0.62 -3.41 7.16
CA ALA A 38 -0.38 -2.55 6.56
C ALA A 38 0.26 -1.79 5.39
N VAL A 39 -0.37 -1.85 4.22
CA VAL A 39 0.08 -1.12 3.03
C VAL A 39 -0.99 -0.13 2.66
N ARG A 40 -0.61 1.15 2.60
CA ARG A 40 -1.51 2.17 2.08
C ARG A 40 -1.55 2.00 0.56
N ALA A 41 -2.63 1.42 0.08
CA ALA A 41 -2.98 1.34 -1.33
C ALA A 41 -3.95 2.49 -1.62
N ASP A 42 -3.42 3.71 -1.68
CA ASP A 42 -4.22 4.87 -2.02
C ASP A 42 -4.38 4.99 -3.54
N VAL A 43 -5.39 4.28 -4.04
CA VAL A 43 -5.84 4.37 -5.42
C VAL A 43 -6.61 5.67 -5.73
N ALA A 44 -6.94 6.49 -4.71
CA ALA A 44 -7.52 7.82 -4.89
C ALA A 44 -6.47 8.95 -4.95
N GLY A 45 -5.24 8.67 -4.50
CA GLY A 45 -4.05 9.50 -4.73
C GLY A 45 -3.56 9.42 -6.18
N PRO A 46 -2.45 10.08 -6.55
CA PRO A 46 -1.92 10.15 -7.91
C PRO A 46 -1.39 8.81 -8.42
N THR A 47 -2.29 7.84 -8.57
CA THR A 47 -2.08 6.51 -9.13
C THR A 47 -2.93 6.42 -10.38
N ALA A 48 -2.32 6.12 -11.53
CA ALA A 48 -2.97 6.02 -12.82
C ALA A 48 -3.89 4.79 -12.91
N THR A 49 -5.04 4.85 -12.24
CA THR A 49 -6.16 3.93 -12.42
C THR A 49 -7.20 4.55 -13.34
N ASP A 50 -8.02 3.73 -13.98
CA ASP A 50 -9.11 4.21 -14.84
C ASP A 50 -10.02 5.20 -14.08
N LEU A 51 -10.39 4.86 -12.83
CA LEU A 51 -11.17 5.72 -11.95
C LEU A 51 -10.47 7.05 -11.62
N PHE A 52 -9.15 7.03 -11.45
CA PHE A 52 -8.38 8.24 -11.19
C PHE A 52 -8.25 9.12 -12.44
N LEU A 53 -8.16 8.53 -13.63
CA LEU A 53 -7.96 9.28 -14.88
C LEU A 53 -9.28 9.82 -15.46
N GLU A 54 -10.41 9.18 -15.16
CA GLU A 54 -11.72 9.55 -15.68
C GLU A 54 -12.05 11.04 -15.41
N GLY A 55 -12.38 11.77 -16.48
CA GLY A 55 -12.79 13.18 -16.44
C GLY A 55 -11.66 14.20 -16.21
N LYS A 56 -10.38 13.79 -16.17
CA LYS A 56 -9.24 14.73 -16.05
C LYS A 56 -8.63 15.05 -17.40
N ASP A 57 -8.31 16.32 -17.62
CA ASP A 57 -7.54 16.76 -18.78
C ASP A 57 -6.04 16.45 -18.61
N GLU A 58 -5.31 16.49 -19.73
CA GLU A 58 -3.87 16.21 -19.77
C GLU A 58 -3.06 17.18 -18.89
N GLU A 59 -3.45 18.45 -18.81
CA GLU A 59 -2.78 19.45 -17.98
C GLU A 59 -2.90 19.10 -16.49
N THR A 60 -4.09 18.71 -16.04
CA THR A 60 -4.33 18.27 -14.66
C THR A 60 -3.55 17.01 -14.34
N ILE A 61 -3.53 16.04 -15.25
CA ILE A 61 -2.73 14.81 -15.10
C ILE A 61 -1.24 15.13 -14.99
N ALA A 62 -0.71 15.98 -15.88
CA ALA A 62 0.69 16.38 -15.88
C ALA A 62 1.08 17.14 -14.59
N ARG A 63 0.23 18.06 -14.13
CA ARG A 63 0.42 18.78 -12.87
C ARG A 63 0.47 17.82 -11.69
N MET A 64 -0.41 16.82 -11.64
CA MET A 64 -0.43 15.81 -10.59
C MET A 64 0.78 14.88 -10.65
N ALA A 65 1.23 14.52 -11.86
CA ALA A 65 2.42 13.70 -12.07
C ALA A 65 3.72 14.38 -11.61
N ALA A 66 3.77 15.71 -11.61
CA ALA A 66 4.92 16.49 -11.14
C ALA A 66 4.99 16.68 -9.61
N GLN A 67 3.97 16.24 -8.84
CA GLN A 67 3.95 16.42 -7.39
C GLN A 67 4.81 15.42 -6.60
N PRO A 68 4.78 14.11 -6.89
CA PRO A 68 5.66 13.16 -6.23
C PRO A 68 7.13 13.42 -6.59
N PRO A 69 8.08 13.22 -5.66
CA PRO A 69 9.51 13.22 -5.97
C PRO A 69 9.93 12.30 -7.12
N LEU A 70 9.14 11.26 -7.41
CA LEU A 70 9.36 10.33 -8.52
C LEU A 70 8.97 10.90 -9.90
N GLU A 71 8.38 12.10 -9.96
CA GLU A 71 7.99 12.83 -11.18
C GLU A 71 7.09 12.05 -12.13
N ARG A 72 6.28 11.15 -11.58
CA ARG A 72 5.23 10.44 -12.30
C ARG A 72 4.10 10.05 -11.35
N LEU A 73 2.93 9.80 -11.93
CA LEU A 73 1.88 9.06 -11.21
C LEU A 73 2.39 7.67 -10.85
N GLY A 74 1.93 7.17 -9.70
CA GLY A 74 2.00 5.75 -9.37
C GLY A 74 1.21 4.91 -10.36
N THR A 75 1.46 3.61 -10.37
CA THR A 75 0.68 2.62 -11.11
C THR A 75 0.18 1.54 -10.16
N PRO A 76 -0.89 0.80 -10.52
CA PRO A 76 -1.28 -0.39 -9.77
C PRO A 76 -0.13 -1.39 -9.61
N ALA A 77 0.77 -1.48 -10.58
CA ALA A 77 1.95 -2.34 -10.54
C ALA A 77 2.92 -1.94 -9.42
N ASP A 78 3.17 -0.64 -9.21
CA ASP A 78 4.04 -0.15 -8.11
C ASP A 78 3.54 -0.66 -6.74
N ILE A 79 2.22 -0.63 -6.52
CA ILE A 79 1.60 -1.12 -5.29
C ILE A 79 1.69 -2.65 -5.21
N ALA A 80 1.41 -3.35 -6.31
CA ALA A 80 1.46 -4.80 -6.38
C ALA A 80 2.88 -5.34 -6.10
N GLU A 81 3.92 -4.69 -6.62
CA GLU A 81 5.31 -5.06 -6.37
C GLU A 81 5.69 -4.90 -4.90
N VAL A 82 5.24 -3.83 -4.23
CA VAL A 82 5.44 -3.66 -2.78
C VAL A 82 4.72 -4.77 -2.00
N VAL A 83 3.47 -5.08 -2.35
CA VAL A 83 2.72 -6.17 -1.72
C VAL A 83 3.41 -7.52 -1.95
N ALA A 84 3.88 -7.79 -3.17
CA ALA A 84 4.59 -9.02 -3.51
C ALA A 84 5.90 -9.16 -2.73
N PHE A 85 6.69 -8.09 -2.62
CA PHE A 85 7.90 -8.05 -1.80
C PHE A 85 7.59 -8.38 -0.34
N LEU A 86 6.59 -7.74 0.25
CA LEU A 86 6.20 -7.94 1.65
C LEU A 86 5.66 -9.34 1.94
N ALA A 87 4.98 -9.94 0.96
CA ALA A 87 4.51 -11.32 1.06
C ALA A 87 5.63 -12.36 0.85
N SER A 88 6.73 -11.98 0.20
CA SER A 88 7.86 -12.86 -0.10
C SER A 88 8.73 -13.15 1.13
N PRO A 89 9.59 -14.19 1.09
CA PRO A 89 10.61 -14.41 2.12
C PRO A 89 11.56 -13.23 2.32
N ALA A 90 11.79 -12.39 1.31
CA ALA A 90 12.65 -11.22 1.43
C ALA A 90 12.04 -10.14 2.36
N GLY A 91 10.71 -10.10 2.47
CA GLY A 91 9.99 -9.18 3.34
C GLY A 91 9.98 -9.55 4.83
N HIS A 92 10.60 -10.68 5.24
CA HIS A 92 10.48 -11.22 6.60
C HIS A 92 10.90 -10.25 7.72
N GLY A 93 11.80 -9.31 7.43
CA GLY A 93 12.25 -8.29 8.38
C GLY A 93 11.29 -7.11 8.57
N VAL A 94 10.21 -7.04 7.78
CA VAL A 94 9.21 -5.98 7.85
C VAL A 94 7.93 -6.53 8.48
N ASN A 95 7.64 -6.13 9.72
CA ASN A 95 6.44 -6.56 10.44
C ASN A 95 5.86 -5.42 11.28
N GLY A 96 4.54 -5.32 11.35
CA GLY A 96 3.84 -4.29 12.14
C GLY A 96 4.05 -2.85 11.64
N GLN A 97 4.54 -2.68 10.40
CA GLN A 97 4.81 -1.39 9.80
C GLN A 97 3.69 -0.93 8.86
N VAL A 98 3.73 0.37 8.56
CA VAL A 98 2.93 0.98 7.51
C VAL A 98 3.84 1.39 6.37
N ILE A 99 3.63 0.79 5.19
CA ILE A 99 4.38 1.15 3.99
C ILE A 99 3.50 1.98 3.05
N ARG A 100 4.07 3.09 2.57
CA ARG A 100 3.47 3.96 1.54
C ARG A 100 4.13 3.68 0.19
N ALA A 101 3.34 3.25 -0.78
CA ALA A 101 3.76 3.07 -2.17
C ALA A 101 3.26 4.26 -3.01
N ASN A 102 3.85 5.45 -2.84
CA ASN A 102 3.29 6.71 -3.32
C ASN A 102 4.31 7.65 -4.01
N GLY A 103 5.45 7.11 -4.45
CA GLY A 103 6.47 7.91 -5.15
C GLY A 103 7.17 8.97 -4.29
N GLY A 104 7.09 8.87 -2.95
CA GLY A 104 7.83 9.73 -2.02
C GLY A 104 7.05 10.93 -1.47
N ILE A 105 5.73 10.99 -1.68
CA ILE A 105 4.88 11.99 -1.03
C ILE A 105 4.88 11.78 0.49
N VAL A 106 5.13 12.84 1.27
CA VAL A 106 5.13 12.83 2.75
C VAL A 106 3.88 13.46 3.34
#